data_AF-A0A7C5ZSZ0-F1
#
_entry.id   AF-A0A7C5ZSZ0-F1
#
_cell.length_a   1.000
_cell.length_b   1.000
_cell.length_c   1.000
_cell.angle_alpha   90.00
_cell.angle_beta   90.00
_cell.angle_gamma   90.00
#
_symmetry.space_group_name_H-M   'P 1'
#
loop_
_entity.id
_entity.type
_entity.pdbx_description
1 polymer ?
#
loop_
_entity_poly.entity_id
_entity_poly.type
_entity_poly.pdbx_seq_one_letter_code
_entity_poly.pdbx_strand_id
1 'polypeptide(L)' 'MSHEAGGGLMDSLEKAILKYLMERPDGWKWVIGTKTYDKKMTIEKFKNDRKFRKFIIEQAVLLAIDLFEKSGGK' A
#
# COMPACT_ATOMS: atom_id res chain seq x y z
N MET A 1 21.18 -17.29 -20.34
CA MET A 1 20.25 -16.19 -20.00
C MET A 1 19.09 -16.80 -19.24
N SER A 2 19.22 -16.88 -17.91
CA SER A 2 18.15 -17.40 -17.05
C SER A 2 17.39 -16.20 -16.52
N HIS A 3 16.18 -15.97 -17.04
CA HIS A 3 15.19 -15.11 -16.41
C HIS A 3 14.69 -15.86 -15.16
N GLU A 4 15.30 -15.60 -14.02
CA GLU A 4 14.75 -16.05 -12.75
C GLU A 4 13.45 -15.28 -12.48
N ALA A 5 12.39 -16.04 -12.23
CA ALA A 5 11.07 -15.54 -11.90
C ALA A 5 11.14 -14.69 -10.63
N GLY A 6 11.23 -13.37 -10.80
CA GLY A 6 11.21 -12.39 -9.73
C GLY A 6 9.82 -12.23 -9.12
N GLY A 7 9.23 -13.29 -8.58
CA GLY A 7 8.10 -13.20 -7.64
C GLY A 7 8.63 -12.79 -6.27
N GLY A 8 9.11 -11.57 -6.14
CA GLY A 8 9.80 -11.07 -4.94
C GLY A 8 8.86 -10.74 -3.78
N LEU A 9 9.44 -10.45 -2.61
CA LEU A 9 8.74 -9.91 -1.44
C LEU A 9 7.86 -8.69 -1.80
N MET A 10 8.34 -7.85 -2.71
CA MET A 10 7.61 -6.68 -3.21
C MET A 10 6.27 -7.04 -3.85
N ASP A 11 6.22 -8.07 -4.68
CA ASP A 11 4.98 -8.52 -5.32
C ASP A 11 3.97 -9.02 -4.28
N SER A 12 4.45 -9.65 -3.22
CA SER A 12 3.60 -10.15 -2.13
C SER A 12 3.01 -9.01 -1.31
N LEU A 13 3.80 -7.97 -1.03
CA LEU A 13 3.35 -6.77 -0.33
C LEU A 13 2.38 -5.95 -1.17
N GLU A 14 2.64 -5.79 -2.47
CA GLU A 14 1.73 -5.13 -3.41
C GLU A 14 0.35 -5.82 -3.43
N LYS A 15 0.33 -7.16 -3.48
CA LYS A 15 -0.92 -7.96 -3.44
C LYS A 15 -1.66 -7.78 -2.11
N ALA A 16 -0.95 -7.81 -0.99
CA ALA A 16 -1.55 -7.64 0.34
C ALA A 16 -2.21 -6.26 0.49
N ILE A 17 -1.50 -5.20 0.08
CA ILE A 17 -2.03 -3.83 0.10
C ILE A 17 -3.23 -3.71 -0.83
N LEU A 18 -3.15 -4.23 -2.06
CA LEU A 18 -4.25 -4.15 -2.99
C LEU A 18 -5.52 -4.86 -2.46
N LYS A 19 -5.35 -6.04 -1.84
CA LYS A 19 -6.45 -6.75 -1.18
C LYS A 19 -7.07 -5.91 -0.07
N TYR A 20 -6.26 -5.32 0.79
CA TYR A 20 -6.72 -4.43 1.86
C TYR A 20 -7.53 -3.23 1.33
N LEU A 21 -7.06 -2.60 0.24
CA LEU A 21 -7.74 -1.49 -0.42
C LEU A 21 -9.11 -1.91 -1.00
N MET A 22 -9.20 -3.11 -1.58
CA MET A 22 -10.45 -3.64 -2.15
C MET A 22 -11.52 -3.91 -1.08
N GLU A 23 -11.12 -4.31 0.13
CA GLU A 23 -12.00 -4.61 1.26
C GLU A 23 -12.54 -3.35 1.97
N ARG A 24 -12.08 -2.15 1.61
CA ARG A 24 -12.59 -0.90 2.20
C ARG A 24 -14.08 -0.70 1.84
N PRO A 25 -14.90 -0.09 2.71
CA PRO A 25 -16.28 0.25 2.36
C PRO A 25 -16.32 1.34 1.27
N ASP A 26 -17.40 1.42 0.49
CA ASP A 26 -17.47 2.32 -0.67
C ASP A 26 -17.46 3.81 -0.29
N GLY A 27 -17.90 4.15 0.93
CA GLY A 27 -17.78 5.50 1.49
C GLY A 27 -16.39 5.85 2.03
N TRP A 28 -15.43 4.91 1.99
CA TRP A 28 -14.09 5.14 2.51
C TRP A 28 -13.36 6.22 1.70
N LYS A 29 -12.85 7.21 2.42
CA LYS A 29 -12.04 8.30 1.89
C LYS A 29 -10.86 8.55 2.82
N TRP A 30 -9.76 9.01 2.24
CA TRP A 30 -8.59 9.45 2.99
C TRP A 30 -7.99 10.68 2.33
N VAL A 31 -7.16 11.40 3.08
CA VAL A 31 -6.60 12.69 2.66
C VAL A 31 -5.09 12.63 2.69
N ILE A 32 -4.45 13.17 1.66
CA ILE A 32 -3.01 13.44 1.64
C ILE A 32 -2.79 14.86 1.13
N GLY A 33 -2.17 15.69 1.98
CA GLY A 33 -2.12 17.14 1.76
C GLY A 33 -3.54 17.71 1.65
N THR A 34 -3.84 18.32 0.50
CA THR A 34 -5.16 18.91 0.19
C THR A 34 -6.04 18.01 -0.68
N LYS A 35 -5.57 16.81 -1.03
CA LYS A 35 -6.29 15.90 -1.94
C LYS A 35 -7.01 14.81 -1.16
N THR A 36 -8.29 14.63 -1.47
CA THR A 36 -9.13 13.55 -0.96
C THR A 36 -9.18 12.41 -1.98
N TYR A 37 -8.93 11.19 -1.51
CA TYR A 37 -8.95 9.96 -2.27
C TYR A 37 -10.06 9.05 -1.79
N ASP A 38 -10.94 8.65 -2.69
CA ASP A 38 -11.89 7.57 -2.45
C ASP A 38 -11.29 6.20 -2.78
N LYS A 39 -12.01 5.13 -2.41
CA LYS A 39 -11.63 3.74 -2.68
C LYS A 39 -11.29 3.50 -4.17
N LYS A 40 -12.16 3.94 -5.09
CA LYS A 40 -12.02 3.65 -6.52
C LYS A 40 -10.76 4.31 -7.08
N MET A 41 -10.58 5.60 -6.81
CA MET A 41 -9.41 6.35 -7.26
C MET A 41 -8.12 5.80 -6.63
N THR A 42 -8.15 5.39 -5.37
CA THR A 42 -6.99 4.80 -4.69
C THR A 42 -6.55 3.51 -5.36
N ILE A 43 -7.50 2.60 -5.65
CA ILE A 43 -7.21 1.32 -6.31
C ILE A 43 -6.69 1.55 -7.73
N GLU A 44 -7.32 2.44 -8.49
CA GLU A 44 -6.92 2.76 -9.86
C GLU A 44 -5.50 3.32 -9.90
N LYS A 45 -5.19 4.28 -9.04
CA LYS A 45 -3.84 4.84 -8.93
C LYS A 45 -2.83 3.81 -8.42
N PHE A 46 -3.19 2.97 -7.46
CA PHE A 46 -2.29 1.93 -6.99
C PHE A 46 -1.88 0.97 -8.11
N LYS A 47 -2.83 0.58 -8.98
CA LYS A 47 -2.53 -0.30 -10.12
C LYS A 47 -1.71 0.40 -11.22
N ASN A 48 -2.11 1.62 -11.59
CA ASN A 48 -1.65 2.25 -12.82
C ASN A 48 -0.54 3.29 -12.62
N ASP A 49 -0.37 3.85 -11.42
CA ASP A 49 0.59 4.89 -11.11
C ASP A 49 1.72 4.33 -10.22
N ARG A 50 2.87 4.06 -10.83
CA ARG A 50 4.04 3.48 -10.15
C ARG A 50 4.55 4.38 -9.00
N LYS A 51 4.50 5.71 -9.15
CA LYS A 51 4.95 6.64 -8.09
C LYS A 51 4.01 6.57 -6.90
N PHE A 52 2.72 6.58 -7.17
CA PHE A 52 1.70 6.44 -6.13
C PHE A 52 1.78 5.08 -5.43
N ARG A 53 1.95 4.00 -6.19
CA ARG A 53 2.12 2.65 -5.63
C ARG A 53 3.33 2.57 -4.69
N LYS A 54 4.50 3.06 -5.13
CA LYS A 54 5.70 3.10 -4.31
C LYS A 54 5.48 3.88 -3.01
N PHE A 55 4.83 5.03 -3.10
CA PHE A 55 4.50 5.85 -1.93
C PHE A 55 3.62 5.09 -0.93
N ILE A 56 2.54 4.43 -1.37
CA ILE A 56 1.65 3.66 -0.47
C ILE A 56 2.42 2.52 0.21
N ILE A 57 3.25 1.80 -0.55
CA ILE A 57 4.08 0.71 0.00
C ILE A 57 5.01 1.24 1.10
N GLU A 58 5.72 2.33 0.82
CA GLU A 58 6.65 2.96 1.77
C GLU A 58 5.94 3.37 3.07
N GLN A 59 4.78 4.03 2.97
CA GLN A 59 4.00 4.42 4.14
C GLN A 59 3.47 3.21 4.92
N ALA A 60 3.04 2.14 4.23
CA ALA A 60 2.58 0.92 4.88
C ALA A 60 3.72 0.24 5.68
N VAL A 61 4.93 0.21 5.13
CA VAL A 61 6.11 -0.35 5.80
C VAL A 61 6.50 0.49 7.02
N LEU A 62 6.60 1.82 6.88
CA LEU A 62 6.94 2.70 7.99
C LEU A 62 5.94 2.59 9.14
N LEU A 63 4.64 2.59 8.83
CA LEU A 63 3.60 2.40 9.84
C LEU A 63 3.69 1.04 10.53
N ALA A 64 4.02 -0.03 9.78
CA ALA A 64 4.22 -1.35 10.38
C ALA A 64 5.41 -1.36 11.35
N ILE A 65 6.54 -0.75 10.97
CA ILE A 65 7.72 -0.62 11.83
C ILE A 65 7.37 0.16 13.10
N ASP A 66 6.72 1.33 12.96
CA ASP A 66 6.29 2.15 14.10
C ASP A 66 5.38 1.36 15.07
N LEU A 67 4.49 0.51 14.54
CA LEU A 67 3.60 -0.33 15.36
C LEU A 67 4.38 -1.41 16.13
N PHE A 68 5.41 -2.01 15.51
CA PHE A 68 6.27 -2.99 16.18
C PHE A 68 7.12 -2.32 17.27
N GLU A 69 7.69 -1.14 17.02
CA GLU A 69 8.47 -0.41 18.02
C GLU A 69 7.61 0.00 19.22
N LYS A 70 6.38 0.48 18.97
CA LYS A 70 5.46 0.87 20.04
C LYS A 70 4.87 -0.30 20.82
N SER A 71 4.74 -1.48 20.20
CA SER A 71 4.27 -2.69 20.89
C SER A 71 5.39 -3.47 21.60
N GLY A 72 6.65 -3.25 21.24
CA GLY A 72 7.83 -3.81 21.89
C GLY A 72 8.39 -3.00 23.07
N GLY A 73 7.84 -1.82 23.36
CA GLY A 73 8.29 -0.94 24.44
C GLY A 73 7.69 -1.28 25.81
N LYS A 74 8.26 -2.27 26.49
CA LYS A 74 8.44 -2.28 27.94
C LYS A 74 9.93 -2.28 28.24
#